data_AF-A0A345WS38-F1
#
_entry.id   AF-A0A345WS38-F1
#
_cell.length_a   1.000
_cell.length_b   1.000
_cell.length_c   1.000
_cell.angle_alpha   90.00
_cell.angle_beta   90.00
_cell.angle_gamma   90.00
#
_symmetry.space_group_name_H-M   'P 1'
#
loop_
_entity.id
_entity.type
_entity.pdbx_description
1 polymer ?
#
loop_
_entity_poly.entity_id
_entity_poly.type
_entity_poly.pdbx_seq_one_letter_code
_entity_poly.pdbx_strand_id
1 'polypeptide(L)'
;MSSEPTPEPDYRGTIIYVGQDKAGHWLVQDSGHKMEGRFVSRGAALSFAEAERQIYHASLEIVSVPLVPFISFEPVSPAEHALRRAA
;
A
#
# COMPACT_ATOMS: atom_id res chain seq x y z
N MET A 1 19.96 -2.60 40.97
CA MET A 1 20.06 -2.70 39.50
C MET A 1 18.66 -2.46 38.97
N SER A 2 18.33 -1.21 38.63
CA SER A 2 17.03 -0.86 38.08
C SER A 2 17.03 -1.24 36.61
N SER A 3 16.23 -2.23 36.23
CA SER A 3 15.98 -2.56 34.84
C SER A 3 15.05 -1.49 34.27
N GLU A 4 15.61 -0.46 33.64
CA GLU A 4 14.81 0.48 32.86
C GLU A 4 14.11 -0.29 31.74
N PRO A 5 12.78 -0.18 31.60
CA PRO A 5 12.09 -0.80 30.48
C PRO A 5 12.55 -0.12 29.21
N THR A 6 13.18 -0.89 28.31
CA THR A 6 13.42 -0.48 26.93
C THR A 6 12.13 0.10 26.38
N PRO A 7 12.12 1.33 25.83
CA PRO A 7 10.92 1.89 25.23
C PRO A 7 10.45 0.90 24.16
N GLU A 8 9.23 0.39 24.32
CA GLU A 8 8.61 -0.43 23.28
C GLU A 8 8.71 0.34 21.97
N PRO A 9 9.12 -0.31 20.86
CA PRO A 9 9.19 0.37 19.58
C PRO A 9 7.83 1.01 19.35
N ASP A 10 7.85 2.32 19.10
CA ASP A 10 6.68 3.16 18.81
C ASP A 10 5.96 2.49 17.63
N TYR A 11 5.08 1.53 17.91
CA TYR A 11 4.24 0.84 16.94
C TYR A 11 3.21 1.89 16.53
N ARG A 12 3.68 2.86 15.74
CA ARG A 12 2.82 3.72 14.94
C ARG A 12 2.02 2.75 14.11
N GLY A 13 0.77 2.55 14.51
CA GLY A 13 -0.11 1.57 13.88
C GLY A 13 -0.09 1.73 12.37
N THR A 14 -0.30 0.64 11.65
CA THR A 14 -0.31 0.65 10.19
C THR A 14 -1.17 1.81 9.67
N ILE A 15 -0.63 2.59 8.74
CA ILE A 15 -1.39 3.63 8.04
C ILE A 15 -1.73 3.09 6.66
N ILE A 16 -3.00 3.20 6.28
CA ILE A 16 -3.48 2.91 4.94
C ILE A 16 -3.67 4.24 4.21
N TYR A 17 -2.85 4.47 3.19
CA TYR A 17 -2.93 5.63 2.32
C TYR A 17 -3.89 5.35 1.16
N VAL A 18 -4.78 6.30 0.88
CA VAL A 18 -5.68 6.28 -0.27
C VAL A 18 -5.46 7.55 -1.08
N GLY A 19 -5.11 7.40 -2.36
CA GLY A 19 -4.80 8.54 -3.21
C GLY A 19 -4.83 8.14 -4.68
N GLN A 20 -4.56 9.09 -5.57
CA GLN A 20 -4.40 8.79 -6.99
C GLN A 20 -2.92 8.65 -7.35
N ASP A 21 -2.60 7.82 -8.34
CA ASP A 21 -1.31 7.87 -9.02
C ASP A 21 -1.26 9.02 -10.04
N LYS A 22 -0.11 9.21 -10.70
CA LYS A 22 0.06 10.24 -11.74
C LYS A 22 -0.81 10.00 -12.99
N ALA A 23 -1.28 8.77 -13.20
CA ALA A 23 -2.13 8.41 -14.31
C ALA A 23 -3.64 8.50 -13.95
N GLY A 24 -3.97 8.91 -12.72
CA GLY A 24 -5.34 9.11 -12.24
C GLY A 24 -6.02 7.87 -11.67
N HIS A 25 -5.32 6.74 -11.54
CA HIS A 25 -5.88 5.55 -10.89
C HIS A 25 -5.86 5.70 -9.38
N TRP A 26 -6.85 5.13 -8.71
CA TRP A 26 -6.85 5.13 -7.26
C TRP A 26 -5.97 4.01 -6.73
N LEU A 27 -5.08 4.34 -5.80
CA LEU A 27 -4.23 3.39 -5.09
C LEU A 27 -4.62 3.36 -3.60
N VAL A 28 -4.54 2.17 -3.04
CA VAL A 28 -4.58 1.91 -1.60
C VAL A 28 -3.30 1.20 -1.23
N GLN A 29 -2.50 1.79 -0.34
CA GLN A 29 -1.19 1.28 0.07
C GLN A 29 -1.07 1.31 1.59
N ASP A 30 -0.39 0.34 2.19
CA ASP A 30 -0.03 0.41 3.60
C ASP A 30 1.35 1.05 3.80
N SER A 31 1.57 1.62 4.98
CA SER A 31 2.85 2.20 5.38
C SER A 31 3.99 1.17 5.50
N GLY A 32 3.65 -0.13 5.52
CA GLY A 32 4.60 -1.24 5.56
C GLY A 32 5.02 -1.77 4.19
N HIS A 33 4.46 -1.26 3.08
CA HIS A 33 4.66 -1.78 1.72
C HIS A 33 4.34 -3.28 1.57
N LYS A 34 3.42 -3.80 2.39
CA LYS A 34 2.95 -5.20 2.35
C LYS A 34 1.67 -5.34 1.52
N MET A 35 0.95 -4.25 1.29
CA MET A 35 -0.32 -4.23 0.60
C MET A 35 -0.35 -3.10 -0.43
N GLU A 36 -0.80 -3.44 -1.63
CA GLU A 36 -1.15 -2.48 -2.67
C GLU A 36 -2.40 -2.95 -3.41
N GLY A 37 -3.37 -2.06 -3.58
CA GLY A 37 -4.53 -2.26 -4.43
C GLY A 37 -4.71 -1.09 -5.39
N ARG A 38 -5.07 -1.38 -6.64
CA ARG A 38 -5.40 -0.38 -7.65
C ARG A 38 -6.87 -0.48 -8.04
N PHE A 39 -7.53 0.67 -8.08
CA PHE A 39 -8.97 0.78 -8.25
C PHE A 39 -9.30 1.77 -9.35
N VAL A 40 -10.37 1.45 -10.07
CA VAL A 40 -10.91 2.30 -11.14
C VAL A 40 -11.68 3.52 -10.61
N SER A 41 -12.02 3.55 -9.31
CA SER A 41 -12.80 4.63 -8.71
C SER A 41 -12.45 4.87 -7.24
N ARG A 42 -12.69 6.10 -6.80
CA ARG A 42 -12.52 6.53 -5.40
C ARG A 42 -13.36 5.70 -4.44
N GLY A 43 -14.61 5.41 -4.81
CA GLY A 43 -15.53 4.65 -3.97
C GLY A 43 -15.04 3.23 -3.73
N ALA A 44 -14.57 2.55 -4.77
CA ALA A 44 -14.01 1.21 -4.63
C ALA A 44 -12.75 1.20 -3.75
N ALA A 45 -11.86 2.17 -3.94
CA ALA A 45 -10.65 2.33 -3.11
C ALA A 45 -10.98 2.57 -1.64
N LEU A 46 -11.92 3.48 -1.34
CA LEU A 46 -12.30 3.78 0.04
C LEU A 46 -13.02 2.62 0.72
N SER A 47 -13.93 1.93 0.02
CA SER A 47 -14.60 0.75 0.57
C SER A 47 -13.60 -0.35 0.93
N PHE A 48 -12.61 -0.58 0.07
CA PHE A 48 -11.54 -1.53 0.35
C PHE A 48 -10.70 -1.06 1.56
N ALA A 49 -10.22 0.19 1.54
CA ALA A 49 -9.40 0.73 2.61
C ALA A 49 -10.09 0.70 3.98
N GLU A 50 -11.39 0.98 4.06
CA GLU A 50 -12.14 0.93 5.31
C GLU A 50 -12.29 -0.52 5.83
N ALA A 51 -12.46 -1.50 4.95
CA ALA A 51 -12.48 -2.91 5.34
C ALA A 51 -11.11 -3.37 5.89
N GLU A 52 -10.01 -3.05 5.19
CA GLU A 52 -8.65 -3.38 5.64
C GLU A 52 -8.28 -2.65 6.94
N ARG A 53 -8.73 -1.39 7.10
CA ARG A 53 -8.54 -0.61 8.31
C ARG A 53 -9.11 -1.32 9.55
N GLN A 54 -10.31 -1.90 9.42
CA GLN A 54 -10.96 -2.63 10.50
C GLN A 54 -10.25 -3.94 10.84
N ILE A 55 -9.73 -4.65 9.83
CA ILE A 55 -9.00 -5.92 10.01
C ILE A 55 -7.64 -5.69 10.67
N TYR A 56 -6.87 -4.70 10.20
CA TYR A 56 -5.50 -4.45 10.68
C TYR A 56 -5.43 -3.46 11.85
N HIS A 57 -6.56 -2.97 12.35
CA HIS A 57 -6.61 -1.87 13.32
C HIS A 57 -5.75 -0.67 12.90
N ALA A 58 -5.79 -0.36 11.61
CA ALA A 58 -5.00 0.69 10.99
C ALA A 58 -5.66 2.06 11.09
N SER A 59 -4.89 3.11 10.79
CA SER A 59 -5.43 4.44 10.49
C SER A 59 -5.57 4.59 8.97
N LEU A 60 -6.51 5.44 8.52
CA LEU A 60 -6.72 5.73 7.10
C LEU A 60 -6.38 7.19 6.81
N GLU A 61 -5.57 7.42 5.78
CA GLU A 61 -5.18 8.76 5.33
C GLU A 61 -5.47 8.94 3.84
N ILE A 62 -6.23 9.98 3.49
CA ILE A 62 -6.46 10.35 2.09
C ILE A 62 -5.40 11.38 1.70
N VAL A 63 -4.53 11.02 0.76
CA VAL A 63 -3.42 11.87 0.34
C VAL A 63 -3.78 12.67 -0.91
N SER A 64 -3.32 13.92 -0.95
CA SER A 64 -3.45 14.82 -2.11
C SER A 64 -2.27 14.73 -3.07
N VAL A 65 -1.12 14.26 -2.59
CA VAL A 65 0.06 14.01 -3.42
C VAL A 65 -0.08 12.68 -4.18
N PRO A 66 0.37 12.59 -5.44
CA PRO A 66 0.25 11.35 -6.19
C PRO A 66 1.03 10.20 -5.53
N LEU A 67 0.36 9.07 -5.29
CA LEU A 67 0.98 7.84 -4.83
C LEU A 67 1.79 7.20 -5.96
N VAL A 68 2.88 6.53 -5.59
CA VAL A 68 3.75 5.80 -6.52
C VAL A 68 3.47 4.31 -6.35
N PRO A 69 3.02 3.60 -7.39
CA PRO A 69 2.78 2.16 -7.29
C PRO A 69 4.08 1.40 -7.03
N PHE A 70 4.05 0.44 -6.11
CA PHE A 70 5.16 -0.45 -5.82
C PHE A 70 5.31 -1.52 -6.91
N ILE A 71 4.19 -1.96 -7.47
CA ILE A 71 4.16 -2.95 -8.55
C ILE A 71 3.94 -2.21 -9.87
N SER A 72 4.86 -2.40 -10.82
CA SER A 72 4.65 -1.89 -12.18
C SER A 72 3.46 -2.59 -12.81
N PHE A 73 2.58 -1.80 -13.42
CA PHE A 73 1.41 -2.28 -14.15
C PHE A 73 1.53 -2.08 -15.66
N GLU A 74 2.70 -1.64 -16.13
CA GLU A 74 2.97 -1.58 -17.57
C GLU A 74 2.93 -2.99 -18.15
N PRO A 75 2.50 -3.15 -19.42
CA PRO A 75 2.58 -4.42 -20.11
C PRO A 75 3.99 -4.98 -19.99
N VAL A 76 4.10 -6.21 -19.47
CA VAL A 76 5.37 -6.91 -19.39
C VAL A 76 5.91 -7.06 -20.81
N SER A 77 7.14 -6.60 -21.03
CA SER A 77 7.75 -6.70 -22.34
C SER A 77 7.96 -8.16 -22.75
N PRO A 78 7.99 -8.47 -24.06
CA PRO A 78 8.30 -9.83 -24.51
C PRO A 78 9.63 -10.38 -23.98
N ALA A 79 10.61 -9.52 -23.72
CA ALA A 79 11.91 -9.89 -23.16
C ALA A 79 11.83 -10.33 -21.69
N GLU A 80 11.01 -9.67 -20.88
CA GLU A 80 10.75 -10.05 -19.48
C GLU A 80 9.97 -11.37 -19.37
N HIS A 81 9.09 -11.64 -20.34
CA HIS A 81 8.43 -12.94 -20.46
C HIS A 81 9.40 -14.09 -20.74
N ALA A 82 10.45 -13.86 -21.55
CA ALA A 82 11.43 -14.88 -21.91
C ALA A 82 12.33 -15.29 -20.73
N LEU A 83 12.64 -14.36 -19.81
CA LEU A 83 13.55 -14.60 -18.69
C LEU A 83 12.98 -15.50 -17.58
N ARG A 84 11.65 -15.67 -17.51
CA ARG A 84 10.97 -16.45 -16.45
C ARG A 84 10.80 -17.94 -16.76
N ARG A 85 11.19 -18.42 -17.94
CA ARG A 85 11.26 -19.87 -18.19
C ARG A 85 12.61 -20.39 -17.71
N ALA A 86 12.67 -20.72 -16.43
CA ALA A 86 13.77 -21.50 -15.87
C ALA A 86 13.89 -22.84 -16.61
N ALA A 87 15.13 -23.18 -16.96
CA ALA A 87 15.56 -24.51 -17.38
C ALA A 87 15.59 -25.49 -16.20
#